data_AF-A0A0F8XH28-F1
#
_entry.id   AF-A0A0F8XH28-F1
#
_cell.length_a   1.000
_cell.length_b   1.000
_cell.length_c   1.000
_cell.angle_alpha   90.00
_cell.angle_beta   90.00
_cell.angle_gamma   90.00
#
_symmetry.space_group_name_H-M   'P 1'
#
loop_
_entity.id
_entity.type
_entity.pdbx_description
1 polymer ?
#
loop_
_entity_poly.entity_id
_entity_poly.type
_entity_poly.pdbx_seq_one_letter_code
_entity_poly.pdbx_strand_id
1 'polypeptide(L)' 'MKKKGTRCKKFENLERDLLNVINDSKENKTINEIRKDLEKKGIKVSWNTTRDYLESLYIKRKVKKISLGNNIKFLFWGK' A
#
# COMPACT_ATOMS: atom_id res chain seq x y z
N MET A 1 -28.11 19.78 -11.10
CA MET A 1 -27.71 18.53 -10.41
C MET A 1 -26.27 18.15 -10.79
N LYS A 2 -25.28 18.40 -9.92
CA LYS A 2 -23.86 18.11 -10.21
C LYS A 2 -23.52 16.65 -9.85
N LYS A 3 -23.49 15.76 -10.85
CA LYS A 3 -22.95 14.39 -10.73
C LYS A 3 -21.42 14.40 -10.82
N LYS A 4 -20.70 14.59 -9.71
CA LYS A 4 -19.25 14.27 -9.60
C LYS A 4 -18.93 13.97 -8.14
N GLY A 5 -18.64 12.72 -7.79
CA GLY A 5 -18.23 12.40 -6.41
C GLY A 5 -17.78 10.97 -6.10
N THR A 6 -17.98 10.01 -7.00
CA THR A 6 -17.74 8.58 -6.68
C THR A 6 -16.35 8.04 -7.03
N ARG A 7 -15.43 8.88 -7.53
CA ARG A 7 -14.07 8.40 -7.87
C ARG A 7 -13.04 8.47 -6.74
N CYS A 8 -13.26 9.20 -5.64
CA CYS A 8 -12.23 9.38 -4.60
C CYS A 8 -12.37 8.47 -3.38
N LYS A 9 -13.59 8.07 -2.98
CA LYS A 9 -13.79 7.25 -1.76
C LYS A 9 -13.07 5.90 -1.80
N LYS A 10 -12.97 5.28 -2.97
CA LYS A 10 -12.31 3.98 -3.15
C LYS A 10 -10.78 4.05 -3.01
N PHE A 11 -10.19 5.22 -3.29
CA PHE A 11 -8.73 5.46 -3.28
C PHE A 11 -8.25 5.80 -1.86
N GLU A 12 -9.04 6.54 -1.09
CA GLU A 12 -8.71 6.91 0.30
C GLU A 12 -8.73 5.68 1.22
N ASN A 13 -9.69 4.78 1.02
CA ASN A 13 -9.72 3.49 1.72
C ASN A 13 -8.49 2.62 1.38
N LEU A 14 -8.04 2.62 0.13
CA LEU A 14 -6.91 1.79 -0.29
C LEU A 14 -5.59 2.19 0.39
N GLU A 15 -5.30 3.48 0.55
CA GLU A 15 -4.11 3.93 1.29
C GLU A 15 -4.18 3.48 2.75
N ARG A 16 -5.37 3.56 3.37
CA ARG A 16 -5.58 3.14 4.75
C ARG A 16 -5.45 1.62 4.91
N ASP A 17 -6.00 0.85 4.00
CA ASP A 17 -5.89 -0.62 3.98
C ASP A 17 -4.45 -1.07 3.73
N LEU A 18 -3.73 -0.41 2.83
CA LEU A 18 -2.30 -0.61 2.61
C LEU A 18 -1.50 -0.35 3.89
N LEU A 19 -1.71 0.80 4.52
CA LEU A 19 -1.06 1.12 5.79
C LEU A 19 -1.40 0.10 6.86
N ASN A 20 -2.65 -0.35 6.94
CA ASN A 20 -3.07 -1.36 7.90
C ASN A 20 -2.36 -2.70 7.65
N VAL A 21 -2.26 -3.15 6.40
CA VAL A 21 -1.50 -4.36 6.01
C VAL A 21 -0.02 -4.25 6.39
N ILE A 22 0.63 -3.12 6.08
CA ILE A 22 2.06 -2.95 6.33
C ILE A 22 2.32 -2.78 7.84
N ASN A 23 1.43 -2.10 8.57
CA ASN A 23 1.52 -1.89 10.01
C ASN A 23 1.29 -3.18 10.81
N ASP A 24 0.26 -3.96 10.45
CA ASP A 24 -0.04 -5.26 11.06
C ASP A 24 1.15 -6.22 10.97
N SER A 25 1.88 -6.12 9.85
CA SER A 25 2.94 -7.08 9.55
C SER A 25 4.21 -6.88 10.38
N LYS A 26 4.51 -5.68 10.91
CA LYS A 26 5.80 -5.29 11.57
C LYS A 26 7.10 -5.76 10.88
N GLU A 27 7.00 -6.38 9.71
CA GLU A 27 8.04 -7.06 8.97
C GLU A 27 8.21 -6.42 7.59
N ASN A 28 9.40 -6.60 7.03
CA ASN A 28 9.74 -6.13 5.69
C ASN A 28 8.98 -6.95 4.64
N LYS A 29 7.87 -6.44 4.11
CA LYS A 29 7.10 -7.13 3.06
C LYS A 29 7.44 -6.61 1.68
N THR A 30 7.49 -7.51 0.72
CA THR A 30 7.59 -7.14 -0.70
C THR A 30 6.25 -6.61 -1.24
N ILE A 31 6.29 -5.89 -2.36
CA ILE A 31 5.07 -5.41 -3.06
C ILE A 31 4.09 -6.56 -3.31
N ASN A 32 4.62 -7.74 -3.67
CA ASN A 32 3.80 -8.91 -3.97
C ASN A 32 3.10 -9.47 -2.73
N GLU A 33 3.78 -9.50 -1.59
CA GLU A 33 3.18 -9.92 -0.31
C GLU A 33 2.10 -8.94 0.14
N ILE A 34 2.37 -7.64 0.06
CA ILE A 34 1.41 -6.59 0.39
C ILE A 34 0.16 -6.70 -0.50
N ARG A 35 0.35 -6.94 -1.80
CA ARG A 35 -0.75 -7.18 -2.73
C ARG A 35 -1.57 -8.42 -2.35
N LYS A 36 -0.93 -9.54 -2.01
CA LYS A 36 -1.63 -10.76 -1.58
C LYS A 36 -2.43 -10.53 -0.30
N ASP A 37 -1.89 -9.75 0.64
CA ASP A 37 -2.57 -9.38 1.87
C ASP A 37 -3.83 -8.53 1.61
N LEU A 38 -3.72 -7.56 0.70
CA LEU A 38 -4.87 -6.77 0.24
C LEU A 38 -5.92 -7.66 -0.42
N GLU A 39 -5.50 -8.62 -1.25
CA GLU A 39 -6.41 -9.55 -1.90
C GLU A 39 -7.15 -10.44 -0.88
N LYS A 40 -6.47 -10.88 0.19
CA LYS A 40 -7.11 -11.58 1.32
C LYS A 40 -8.17 -10.73 2.02
N LYS A 41 -8.00 -9.40 2.06
CA LYS A 41 -9.00 -8.45 2.57
C LYS A 41 -10.11 -8.13 1.57
N GLY A 42 -10.13 -8.77 0.39
CA GLY A 42 -11.10 -8.53 -0.68
C GLY A 42 -10.75 -7.33 -1.58
N ILE A 43 -9.54 -6.78 -1.44
CA ILE A 43 -9.07 -5.62 -2.20
C ILE A 43 -8.17 -6.09 -3.34
N LYS A 44 -8.77 -6.22 -4.54
CA LYS A 44 -8.02 -6.55 -5.75
C LYS A 44 -7.38 -5.29 -6.33
N VAL A 45 -6.06 -5.23 -6.29
CA VAL A 45 -5.24 -4.18 -6.90
C VAL A 45 -4.13 -4.77 -7.76
N SER A 46 -3.85 -4.10 -8.86
CA SER A 46 -2.75 -4.49 -9.75
C SER A 46 -1.40 -4.17 -9.12
N TRP A 47 -0.36 -4.91 -9.50
CA TRP A 47 1.00 -4.72 -8.96
C TRP A 47 1.52 -3.29 -9.16
N ASN A 48 1.32 -2.71 -10.34
CA ASN A 48 1.68 -1.32 -10.63
C ASN A 48 0.97 -0.34 -9.70
N THR A 49 -0.33 -0.58 -9.44
CA THR A 49 -1.11 0.24 -8.50
C THR A 49 -0.54 0.11 -7.10
N THR A 50 -0.35 -1.11 -6.58
CA THR A 50 0.26 -1.33 -5.26
C THR A 50 1.62 -0.63 -5.15
N ARG A 51 2.45 -0.70 -6.19
CA ARG A 51 3.75 0.00 -6.23
C ARG A 51 3.59 1.52 -6.13
N ASP A 52 2.70 2.10 -6.94
CA ASP A 52 2.46 3.55 -6.98
C ASP A 52 2.01 4.09 -5.62
N TYR A 53 1.09 3.39 -4.95
CA TYR A 53 0.67 3.74 -3.59
C TYR A 53 1.78 3.56 -2.57
N LEU A 54 2.57 2.49 -2.66
CA LEU A 54 3.72 2.28 -1.77
C LEU A 54 4.78 3.37 -1.95
N GLU A 55 5.01 3.84 -3.17
CA GLU A 55 5.86 5.00 -3.44
C GLU A 55 5.26 6.28 -2.86
N SER A 56 3.95 6.50 -2.99
CA SER A 56 3.26 7.62 -2.35
C SER A 56 3.42 7.61 -0.83
N LEU A 57 3.26 6.44 -0.20
CA LEU A 57 3.47 6.26 1.25
C LEU A 57 4.93 6.49 1.66
N TYR A 58 5.89 6.09 0.81
CA TYR A 58 7.31 6.34 1.01
C TYR A 58 7.64 7.82 0.93
N ILE A 59 7.11 8.54 -0.07
CA ILE A 59 7.25 10.00 -0.21
C ILE A 59 6.65 10.72 1.01
N LYS A 60 5.50 10.25 1.51
CA LYS A 60 4.85 10.73 2.74
C LYS A 60 5.60 10.34 4.02
N ARG A 61 6.75 9.65 3.93
CA ARG A 61 7.56 9.15 5.05
C ARG A 61 6.78 8.24 6.03
N LYS A 62 5.71 7.60 5.56
CA LYS A 62 4.94 6.63 6.36
C LYS A 62 5.54 5.23 6.30
N VAL A 63 6.28 4.90 5.24
CA VAL A 63 6.98 3.62 5.07
C VAL A 63 8.41 3.86 4.61
N LYS A 64 9.31 2.93 4.92
CA LYS A 64 10.66 2.86 4.35
C LYS A 64 10.69 1.87 3.19
N LYS A 65 11.39 2.25 2.13
CA LYS A 65 11.74 1.37 1.02
C LYS A 65 13.14 0.81 1.28
N ILE A 66 13.25 -0.51 1.32
CA ILE A 66 14.50 -1.23 1.50
C ILE A 66 14.74 -2.05 0.24
N SER A 67 15.82 -1.76 -0.48
CA SER A 67 16.23 -2.55 -1.64
C SER A 67 17.21 -3.62 -1.20
N LEU A 68 16.81 -4.89 -1.25
CA LEU A 68 17.66 -6.04 -0.96
C LEU A 68 17.90 -6.78 -2.29
N GLY A 69 18.95 -6.38 -3.01
CA GLY A 69 19.25 -6.89 -4.35
C GLY A 69 18.10 -6.63 -5.33
N ASN A 70 17.60 -7.69 -5.97
CA ASN A 70 16.47 -7.62 -6.91
C ASN A 70 15.09 -7.46 -6.24
N ASN A 71 15.01 -7.48 -4.90
CA ASN A 71 13.74 -7.38 -4.18
C ASN A 71 13.59 -6.04 -3.47
N ILE A 72 12.48 -5.35 -3.75
CA ILE A 72 12.07 -4.13 -3.06
C ILE A 72 11.10 -4.50 -1.95
N LYS A 73 11.51 -4.24 -0.71
CA LYS A 73 10.69 -4.42 0.50
C LYS A 73 10.26 -3.07 1.06
N PHE A 74 9.07 -3.04 1.66
CA PHE A 74 8.53 -1.88 2.35
C PHE A 74 8.31 -2.23 3.83
N LEU A 75 8.75 -1.33 4.70
CA LEU A 75 8.62 -1.45 6.15
C LEU A 75 7.84 -0.26 6.70
N PHE A 76 6.86 -0.52 7.55
CA PHE A 76 6.18 0.55 8.28
C PHE A 76 7.01 0.98 9.48
N TRP A 77 7.18 2.28 9.67
CA TRP A 77 7.79 2.84 10.88
C TRP A 77 6.65 3.26 11.82
N GLY A 78 6.16 2.29 12.60
CA GLY A 78 5.35 2.59 13.78
C GLY A 78 6.28 3.21 14.82
N LYS A 79 5.92 4.42 15.26
CA LYS A 79 6.63 5.19 16.28
C LYS A 79 6.62 4.46 17.63
#